data_AF-A0A2M8C1N7-F1
#
_entry.id   AF-A0A2M8C1N7-F1
#
_cell.length_a   1.000
_cell.length_b   1.000
_cell.length_c   1.000
_cell.angle_alpha   90.00
_cell.angle_beta   90.00
_cell.angle_gamma   90.00
#
_symmetry.space_group_name_H-M   'P 1'
#
loop_
_entity.id
_entity.type
_entity.pdbx_description
1 polymer ?
#
loop_
_entity_poly.entity_id
_entity_poly.type
_entity_poly.pdbx_seq_one_letter_code
_entity_poly.pdbx_strand_id
1 'polypeptide(L)'
;DTNGVNTAVTVTKSAGANISGLNLYKDRLILRYETGSLSNSDLAACDKDTGAVCADTNDLFFTSESNTLTLDANKELHIWTGMTYDPNGAIITQGTGDLHVDDSATCYLDTTATSIANDALVDGGATLNIQADTSLAGNLTTSGTSVSVNYTNTPTLTMSGTSKAIGGGTTPSITFYNLIISGTITMSSATTTNNDLTVNGTMSGSASVTTTVNGTIAGSGIINMTGGKVEQRVSAPENFGTTSGINDWIFYQLQFSNSSTDSAYTVTAQNGTGTFTISNVLYIGSDADSYITALDAGNRTWILSGIGTPLVISGTKGFLIENTSTFNYTGDGATTIKAETYYNLQAGNATTQTAGRTYTLGGNTTVSNVLTVGPSSGTNTQTLDASSYTITLSATSTPFVINTYGSFTPSTSTVSYTGAGATNAASATYYILDIGATSNATSVTYTAQGNVGANNQVTIQSGGSFSNGVSWTQQTAGAQWVARERHSSLNYGGKMWVIGGHTTTSVNDVWYSTNGTSWTQQTAAASWVRRHDQTSLVFKEQMWVIGGYSDAVGNKNDVWRSLDGISWFQAVASAQWSARNAHVSLVYDNKMWLMGGDALTNDVWYSSDGITWTQATVGAQWTGRNTFSGAS
;
A
#
# COMPACT_ATOMS: atom_id res chain seq x y z
N ASP A 1 26.09 64.49 6.48
CA ASP A 1 26.26 64.64 7.96
C ASP A 1 27.76 64.65 8.22
N THR A 2 28.30 65.71 8.84
CA THR A 2 29.76 65.97 8.93
C THR A 2 30.58 64.91 9.70
N ASN A 3 29.94 63.87 10.24
CA ASN A 3 30.64 62.78 10.94
C ASN A 3 30.52 61.41 10.25
N GLY A 4 29.79 61.27 9.13
CA GLY A 4 29.77 60.05 8.30
C GLY A 4 29.26 58.74 8.95
N VAL A 5 28.75 58.78 10.20
CA VAL A 5 28.34 57.55 10.93
C VAL A 5 26.87 57.16 10.67
N ASN A 6 26.01 58.13 10.38
CA ASN A 6 24.57 57.90 10.16
C ASN A 6 24.11 58.64 8.89
N THR A 7 24.17 57.99 7.75
CA THR A 7 23.74 58.58 6.48
C THR A 7 22.26 58.29 6.24
N ALA A 8 21.51 59.35 5.90
CA ALA A 8 20.15 59.28 5.39
C ALA A 8 20.16 59.92 4.01
N VAL A 9 19.80 59.16 2.98
CA VAL A 9 19.87 59.63 1.59
C VAL A 9 18.49 59.56 0.98
N THR A 10 18.07 60.67 0.36
CA THR A 10 16.83 60.72 -0.40
C THR A 10 17.13 61.28 -1.77
N VAL A 11 16.75 60.53 -2.80
CA VAL A 11 16.82 60.97 -4.18
C VAL A 11 15.42 61.39 -4.61
N THR A 12 15.31 62.63 -5.08
CA THR A 12 14.04 63.18 -5.55
C THR A 12 14.17 63.84 -6.93
N LYS A 13 13.29 63.44 -7.84
CA LYS A 13 13.14 64.07 -9.16
C LYS A 13 12.04 65.13 -9.10
N SER A 14 12.42 66.40 -9.30
CA SER A 14 11.53 67.56 -9.24
C SER A 14 11.69 68.45 -10.47
N ALA A 15 10.60 69.08 -10.92
CA ALA A 15 10.61 70.08 -12.00
C ALA A 15 11.01 71.49 -11.50
N GLY A 16 11.76 71.60 -10.41
CA GLY A 16 12.25 72.86 -9.85
C GLY A 16 11.31 73.58 -8.88
N ALA A 17 10.25 72.91 -8.41
CA ALA A 17 9.39 73.42 -7.34
C ALA A 17 9.98 73.13 -5.94
N ASN A 18 9.57 73.91 -4.93
CA ASN A 18 9.92 73.65 -3.54
C ASN A 18 9.41 72.28 -3.11
N ILE A 19 10.32 71.45 -2.58
CA ILE A 19 9.98 70.12 -2.08
C ILE A 19 9.57 70.25 -0.61
N SER A 20 8.42 69.68 -0.27
CA SER A 20 7.91 69.67 1.10
C SER A 20 7.56 68.23 1.55
N GLY A 21 7.57 68.00 2.86
CA GLY A 21 7.31 66.69 3.45
C GLY A 21 8.36 65.63 3.10
N LEU A 22 9.62 66.03 2.90
CA LEU A 22 10.73 65.10 2.67
C LEU A 22 11.12 64.46 4.00
N ASN A 23 11.06 63.14 4.09
CA ASN A 23 11.48 62.41 5.26
C ASN A 23 12.89 61.85 5.04
N LEU A 24 13.71 61.89 6.08
CA LEU A 24 15.06 61.34 6.09
C LEU A 24 15.10 60.19 7.10
N TYR A 25 15.45 59.00 6.63
CA TYR A 25 15.61 57.83 7.48
C TYR A 25 17.06 57.36 7.42
N LYS A 26 17.61 57.11 8.59
CA LYS A 26 18.95 56.54 8.74
C LYS A 26 19.02 55.19 8.02
N ASP A 27 20.12 54.95 7.31
CA ASP A 27 20.45 53.70 6.61
C ASP A 27 19.50 53.33 5.46
N ARG A 28 18.74 54.31 4.92
CA ARG A 28 17.81 54.10 3.80
C ARG A 28 18.09 55.02 2.63
N LEU A 29 18.15 54.45 1.43
CA LEU A 29 18.03 55.20 0.17
C LEU A 29 16.55 55.31 -0.15
N ILE A 30 15.98 56.51 0.05
CA ILE A 30 14.57 56.78 -0.22
C ILE A 30 14.44 57.30 -1.64
N LEU A 31 13.60 56.64 -2.44
CA LEU A 31 13.28 57.06 -3.81
C LEU A 31 11.89 57.69 -3.84
N ARG A 32 11.83 58.96 -4.29
CA ARG A 32 10.60 59.75 -4.44
C ARG A 32 10.68 60.62 -5.70
N TYR A 33 9.55 61.00 -6.28
CA TYR A 33 9.53 62.07 -7.29
C TYR A 33 8.34 62.98 -7.08
N GLU A 34 8.44 64.22 -7.52
CA GLU A 34 7.32 65.17 -7.55
C GLU A 34 6.60 65.13 -8.91
N THR A 35 7.28 64.65 -9.96
CA THR A 35 6.73 64.50 -11.31
C THR A 35 7.37 63.32 -12.04
N GLY A 36 6.58 62.55 -12.80
CA GLY A 36 7.09 61.50 -13.69
C GLY A 36 7.32 60.16 -12.98
N SER A 37 8.50 59.58 -13.17
CA SER A 37 8.99 58.33 -12.56
C SER A 37 10.51 58.43 -12.31
N LEU A 38 11.05 57.49 -11.55
CA LEU A 38 12.49 57.33 -11.29
C LEU A 38 13.03 56.03 -11.90
N SER A 39 14.25 56.09 -12.42
CA SER A 39 15.03 54.93 -12.90
C SER A 39 16.50 55.00 -12.50
N ASN A 40 17.27 53.92 -12.73
CA ASN A 40 18.71 53.92 -12.45
C ASN A 40 19.46 55.01 -13.21
N SER A 41 19.05 55.34 -14.42
CA SER A 41 19.67 56.42 -15.20
C SER A 41 19.44 57.80 -14.57
N ASP A 42 18.31 58.01 -13.88
CA ASP A 42 18.10 59.25 -13.11
C ASP A 42 19.04 59.30 -11.90
N LEU A 43 19.25 58.16 -11.23
CA LEU A 43 20.15 58.06 -10.07
C LEU A 43 21.63 58.24 -10.46
N ALA A 44 22.03 57.86 -11.68
CA ALA A 44 23.41 57.99 -12.18
C ALA A 44 23.87 59.45 -12.32
N ALA A 45 22.95 60.42 -12.30
CA ALA A 45 23.32 61.84 -12.26
C ALA A 45 23.98 62.21 -10.93
N CYS A 46 23.65 61.50 -9.85
CA CYS A 46 23.95 61.85 -8.48
C CYS A 46 24.13 60.59 -7.64
N ASP A 47 25.34 60.06 -7.61
CA ASP A 47 25.72 58.90 -6.82
C ASP A 47 27.10 59.10 -6.18
N LYS A 48 27.69 58.07 -5.58
CA LYS A 48 29.00 58.20 -4.94
C LYS A 48 30.19 58.08 -5.90
N ASP A 49 29.97 57.76 -7.18
CA ASP A 49 31.08 57.58 -8.12
C ASP A 49 31.67 58.93 -8.51
N THR A 50 32.99 59.01 -8.54
CA THR A 50 33.73 60.26 -8.80
C THR A 50 33.43 60.91 -10.16
N GLY A 51 32.70 60.24 -11.04
CA GLY A 51 32.26 60.74 -12.35
C GLY A 51 30.84 61.34 -12.39
N ALA A 52 30.05 61.26 -11.31
CA ALA A 52 28.69 61.79 -11.28
C ALA A 52 28.65 63.31 -11.11
N VAL A 53 27.55 63.94 -11.55
CA VAL A 53 27.37 65.41 -11.52
C VAL A 53 27.40 65.94 -10.09
N CYS A 54 26.77 65.21 -9.16
CA CYS A 54 26.84 65.54 -7.74
C CYS A 54 27.53 64.45 -6.90
N ALA A 55 28.64 63.91 -7.42
CA ALA A 55 29.46 62.90 -6.76
C ALA A 55 29.79 63.25 -5.31
N ASP A 56 29.38 62.40 -4.36
CA ASP A 56 29.71 62.56 -2.95
C ASP A 56 29.98 61.20 -2.28
N THR A 57 31.27 60.86 -2.17
CA THR A 57 31.73 59.60 -1.58
C THR A 57 31.54 59.49 -0.07
N ASN A 58 31.26 60.60 0.63
CA ASN A 58 31.18 60.62 2.09
C ASN A 58 29.74 60.56 2.59
N ASP A 59 28.80 61.17 1.88
CA ASP A 59 27.39 61.22 2.28
C ASP A 59 26.48 60.24 1.51
N LEU A 60 26.81 59.88 0.26
CA LEU A 60 26.05 58.91 -0.54
C LEU A 60 26.59 57.49 -0.34
N PHE A 61 25.69 56.51 -0.34
CA PHE A 61 26.01 55.10 -0.10
C PHE A 61 25.47 54.17 -1.19
N PHE A 62 25.34 54.68 -2.41
CA PHE A 62 24.95 53.90 -3.58
C PHE A 62 25.71 54.36 -4.82
N THR A 63 25.87 53.46 -5.78
CA THR A 63 26.33 53.73 -7.14
C THR A 63 25.22 53.40 -8.13
N SER A 64 25.15 54.10 -9.26
CA SER A 64 24.27 53.73 -10.37
C SER A 64 25.05 53.74 -11.69
N GLU A 65 25.73 52.63 -11.96
CA GLU A 65 26.59 52.48 -13.13
C GLU A 65 26.01 51.47 -14.12
N SER A 66 26.03 51.79 -15.41
CA SER A 66 25.53 50.90 -16.47
C SER A 66 24.11 50.36 -16.19
N ASN A 67 23.21 51.24 -15.72
CA ASN A 67 21.85 50.92 -15.27
C ASN A 67 21.78 49.88 -14.14
N THR A 68 22.81 49.75 -13.31
CA THR A 68 22.79 48.90 -12.12
C THR A 68 22.90 49.76 -10.87
N LEU A 69 21.83 49.78 -10.08
CA LEU A 69 21.84 50.42 -8.76
C LEU A 69 22.45 49.45 -7.75
N THR A 70 23.57 49.83 -7.13
CA THR A 70 24.20 49.07 -6.05
C THR A 70 24.23 49.90 -4.77
N LEU A 71 23.59 49.41 -3.71
CA LEU A 71 23.65 50.00 -2.39
C LEU A 71 24.81 49.40 -1.59
N ASP A 72 25.42 50.21 -0.73
CA ASP A 72 26.39 49.72 0.25
C ASP A 72 25.76 48.72 1.22
N ALA A 73 26.63 47.92 1.86
CA ALA A 73 26.19 46.89 2.79
C ALA A 73 25.29 47.44 3.89
N ASN A 74 24.22 46.68 4.17
CA ASN A 74 23.26 46.92 5.24
C ASN A 74 22.37 48.16 5.04
N LYS A 75 22.26 48.66 3.81
CA LYS A 75 21.38 49.78 3.46
C LYS A 75 20.10 49.28 2.80
N GLU A 76 18.97 49.86 3.18
CA GLU A 76 17.66 49.58 2.62
C GLU A 76 17.42 50.45 1.38
N LEU A 77 16.90 49.85 0.31
CA LEU A 77 16.28 50.57 -0.79
C LEU A 77 14.79 50.75 -0.48
N HIS A 78 14.34 51.99 -0.32
CA HIS A 78 13.00 52.32 0.12
C HIS A 78 12.24 53.10 -0.97
N ILE A 79 11.20 52.48 -1.55
CA ILE A 79 10.33 53.13 -2.53
C ILE A 79 9.18 53.80 -1.78
N TRP A 80 9.15 55.13 -1.82
CA TRP A 80 8.25 55.93 -1.02
C TRP A 80 6.77 55.67 -1.33
N THR A 81 5.91 55.81 -0.31
CA THR A 81 4.44 55.70 -0.42
C THR A 81 3.90 56.31 -1.72
N GLY A 82 3.14 55.52 -2.48
CA GLY A 82 2.46 55.95 -3.71
C GLY A 82 3.36 56.20 -4.93
N MET A 83 4.68 55.99 -4.82
CA MET A 83 5.61 56.23 -5.91
C MET A 83 5.83 54.99 -6.77
N THR A 84 6.19 55.19 -8.03
CA THR A 84 6.61 54.11 -8.95
C THR A 84 8.11 54.20 -9.24
N TYR A 85 8.82 53.10 -9.00
CA TYR A 85 10.24 52.96 -9.35
C TYR A 85 10.43 51.84 -10.37
N ASP A 86 10.97 52.22 -11.53
CA ASP A 86 11.31 51.34 -12.64
C ASP A 86 12.81 51.48 -12.92
N PRO A 87 13.66 50.55 -12.45
CA PRO A 87 15.10 50.68 -12.54
C PRO A 87 15.60 50.68 -13.99
N ASN A 88 14.86 50.08 -14.94
CA ASN A 88 15.34 49.79 -16.29
C ASN A 88 16.71 49.06 -16.29
N GLY A 89 16.91 48.19 -15.31
CA GLY A 89 18.17 47.51 -15.04
C GLY A 89 18.20 46.85 -13.66
N ALA A 90 19.39 46.49 -13.20
CA ALA A 90 19.54 45.67 -11.99
C ALA A 90 19.46 46.50 -10.69
N ILE A 91 18.97 45.86 -9.63
CA ILE A 91 19.08 46.35 -8.25
C ILE A 91 19.95 45.37 -7.48
N ILE A 92 20.91 45.89 -6.70
CA ILE A 92 21.79 45.09 -5.86
C ILE A 92 21.81 45.72 -4.46
N THR A 93 21.21 45.04 -3.48
CA THR A 93 21.47 45.32 -2.05
C THR A 93 22.52 44.36 -1.52
N GLN A 94 23.19 44.73 -0.43
CA GLN A 94 24.32 43.99 0.13
C GLN A 94 24.19 43.80 1.65
N GLY A 95 24.83 42.78 2.22
CA GLY A 95 24.78 42.52 3.66
C GLY A 95 23.35 42.28 4.16
N THR A 96 22.91 43.05 5.16
CA THR A 96 21.53 43.04 5.66
C THR A 96 20.64 44.07 4.93
N GLY A 97 20.98 44.46 3.71
CA GLY A 97 20.25 45.47 2.96
C GLY A 97 18.93 44.95 2.39
N ASP A 98 17.85 45.63 2.73
CA ASP A 98 16.48 45.25 2.37
C ASP A 98 15.98 46.01 1.12
N LEU A 99 14.92 45.49 0.51
CA LEU A 99 14.05 46.23 -0.41
C LEU A 99 12.72 46.50 0.31
N HIS A 100 12.28 47.74 0.37
CA HIS A 100 10.98 48.11 0.92
C HIS A 100 10.17 48.83 -0.15
N VAL A 101 9.03 48.23 -0.53
CA VAL A 101 7.99 48.83 -1.37
C VAL A 101 6.86 49.27 -0.44
N ASP A 102 6.85 50.57 -0.14
CA ASP A 102 5.96 51.18 0.85
C ASP A 102 4.50 51.28 0.35
N ASP A 103 3.59 51.71 1.22
CA ASP A 103 2.14 51.76 0.97
C ASP A 103 1.79 52.34 -0.41
N SER A 104 0.99 51.60 -1.18
CA SER A 104 0.56 51.98 -2.53
C SER A 104 1.68 52.29 -3.54
N ALA A 105 2.94 52.00 -3.21
CA ALA A 105 4.06 52.16 -4.12
C ALA A 105 4.13 51.00 -5.13
N THR A 106 4.85 51.19 -6.22
CA THR A 106 5.12 50.16 -7.23
C THR A 106 6.62 50.07 -7.50
N CYS A 107 7.18 48.86 -7.44
CA CYS A 107 8.57 48.60 -7.75
C CYS A 107 8.68 47.52 -8.84
N TYR A 108 9.55 47.73 -9.81
CA TYR A 108 9.88 46.76 -10.85
C TYR A 108 11.27 46.16 -10.60
N LEU A 109 11.38 44.84 -10.67
CA LEU A 109 12.66 44.11 -10.77
C LEU A 109 12.75 43.54 -12.18
N ASP A 110 13.25 44.33 -13.13
CA ASP A 110 13.15 44.03 -14.56
C ASP A 110 14.47 44.23 -15.31
N THR A 111 14.43 43.98 -16.63
CA THR A 111 15.50 44.21 -17.62
C THR A 111 16.77 43.36 -17.43
N THR A 112 17.33 43.35 -16.23
CA THR A 112 18.55 42.64 -15.83
C THR A 112 18.32 41.95 -14.48
N ALA A 113 19.02 40.84 -14.24
CA ALA A 113 18.90 40.09 -12.99
C ALA A 113 19.19 40.96 -11.75
N THR A 114 18.38 40.79 -10.71
CA THR A 114 18.41 41.58 -9.47
C THR A 114 18.79 40.72 -8.27
N SER A 115 19.50 41.29 -7.29
CA SER A 115 19.88 40.61 -6.04
C SER A 115 19.52 41.43 -4.81
N ILE A 116 18.64 40.88 -3.97
CA ILE A 116 18.24 41.44 -2.68
C ILE A 116 18.88 40.60 -1.56
N ALA A 117 19.80 41.21 -0.83
CA ALA A 117 20.67 40.52 0.14
C ALA A 117 19.99 40.13 1.46
N ASN A 118 18.88 40.76 1.82
CA ASN A 118 18.08 40.35 2.96
C ASN A 118 16.58 40.38 2.59
N ASP A 119 15.74 41.15 3.26
CA ASP A 119 14.29 41.01 3.15
C ASP A 119 13.73 41.91 2.04
N ALA A 120 12.63 41.46 1.42
CA ALA A 120 11.77 42.27 0.57
C ALA A 120 10.44 42.49 1.31
N LEU A 121 10.14 43.75 1.65
CA LEU A 121 8.93 44.18 2.34
C LEU A 121 8.00 44.87 1.35
N VAL A 122 6.74 44.45 1.32
CA VAL A 122 5.70 45.00 0.41
C VAL A 122 4.46 45.34 1.23
N ASP A 123 4.19 46.63 1.37
CA ASP A 123 3.16 47.15 2.28
C ASP A 123 1.78 47.34 1.61
N GLY A 124 0.84 47.95 2.33
CA GLY A 124 -0.58 47.96 1.97
C GLY A 124 -0.84 48.65 0.64
N GLY A 125 -1.52 47.96 -0.27
CA GLY A 125 -1.79 48.45 -1.62
C GLY A 125 -0.56 48.53 -2.53
N ALA A 126 0.62 48.16 -2.04
CA ALA A 126 1.85 48.20 -2.82
C ALA A 126 1.96 47.03 -3.80
N THR A 127 2.74 47.23 -4.86
CA THR A 127 2.97 46.25 -5.92
C THR A 127 4.46 46.02 -6.16
N LEU A 128 4.91 44.77 -6.03
CA LEU A 128 6.24 44.33 -6.46
C LEU A 128 6.10 43.49 -7.74
N ASN A 129 6.68 43.96 -8.85
CA ASN A 129 6.66 43.29 -10.14
C ASN A 129 8.02 42.65 -10.44
N ILE A 130 8.11 41.33 -10.37
CA ILE A 130 9.31 40.56 -10.70
C ILE A 130 9.25 40.20 -12.19
N GLN A 131 10.11 40.79 -13.02
CA GLN A 131 10.10 40.58 -14.48
C GLN A 131 11.43 40.02 -15.03
N ALA A 132 12.49 40.05 -14.22
CA ALA A 132 13.77 39.41 -14.47
C ALA A 132 14.13 38.44 -13.34
N ASP A 133 15.11 37.57 -13.57
CA ASP A 133 15.60 36.65 -12.56
C ASP A 133 16.05 37.41 -11.31
N THR A 134 15.57 36.97 -10.15
CA THR A 134 15.78 37.67 -8.89
C THR A 134 16.26 36.70 -7.82
N SER A 135 17.36 37.01 -7.15
CA SER A 135 17.78 36.31 -5.93
C SER A 135 17.38 37.09 -4.69
N LEU A 136 16.72 36.42 -3.75
CA LEU A 136 16.28 36.98 -2.47
C LEU A 136 16.81 36.11 -1.32
N ALA A 137 17.70 36.66 -0.49
CA ALA A 137 18.29 35.91 0.61
C ALA A 137 17.49 35.98 1.91
N GLY A 138 16.49 36.85 2.01
CA GLY A 138 15.64 37.03 3.19
C GLY A 138 14.19 36.62 3.01
N ASN A 139 13.32 37.27 3.79
CA ASN A 139 11.88 37.11 3.72
C ASN A 139 11.31 37.83 2.50
N LEU A 140 10.20 37.32 1.98
CA LEU A 140 9.26 38.12 1.18
C LEU A 140 8.03 38.38 2.06
N THR A 141 8.03 39.54 2.71
CA THR A 141 7.02 39.92 3.69
C THR A 141 5.99 40.83 3.05
N THR A 142 4.72 40.50 3.21
CA THR A 142 3.61 41.38 2.84
C THR A 142 2.95 41.95 4.09
N SER A 143 2.49 43.20 4.06
CA SER A 143 1.84 43.86 5.20
C SER A 143 0.59 44.65 4.77
N GLY A 144 -0.35 44.89 5.69
CA GLY A 144 -1.59 45.59 5.35
C GLY A 144 -2.56 44.78 4.46
N THR A 145 -3.31 45.48 3.60
CA THR A 145 -4.34 44.91 2.70
C THR A 145 -4.01 45.18 1.24
N SER A 146 -4.53 44.36 0.32
CA SER A 146 -4.41 44.59 -1.14
C SER A 146 -2.97 44.62 -1.67
N VAL A 147 -2.06 43.89 -1.02
CA VAL A 147 -0.67 43.72 -1.49
C VAL A 147 -0.64 42.83 -2.72
N SER A 148 0.20 43.19 -3.69
CA SER A 148 0.43 42.38 -4.88
C SER A 148 1.91 42.12 -5.13
N VAL A 149 2.29 40.85 -5.19
CA VAL A 149 3.57 40.40 -5.78
C VAL A 149 3.23 39.65 -7.05
N ASN A 150 3.65 40.20 -8.19
CA ASN A 150 3.31 39.68 -9.50
C ASN A 150 4.54 39.51 -10.36
N TYR A 151 4.34 38.90 -11.52
CA TYR A 151 5.36 38.78 -12.53
C TYR A 151 4.82 39.14 -13.92
N THR A 152 5.74 39.48 -14.82
CA THR A 152 5.52 39.47 -16.27
C THR A 152 6.68 38.68 -16.91
N ASN A 153 6.54 38.28 -18.18
CA ASN A 153 7.51 37.42 -18.86
C ASN A 153 7.67 36.05 -18.15
N THR A 154 8.90 35.52 -18.11
CA THR A 154 9.22 34.18 -17.60
C THR A 154 10.35 34.16 -16.55
N PRO A 155 10.31 35.01 -15.50
CA PRO A 155 11.42 35.14 -14.55
C PRO A 155 11.46 34.00 -13.54
N THR A 156 12.61 33.86 -12.90
CA THR A 156 12.82 32.97 -11.76
C THR A 156 13.13 33.76 -10.50
N LEU A 157 12.29 33.61 -9.47
CA LEU A 157 12.63 34.04 -8.11
C LEU A 157 13.36 32.90 -7.39
N THR A 158 14.58 33.13 -6.92
CA THR A 158 15.33 32.19 -6.08
C THR A 158 15.44 32.70 -4.66
N MET A 159 14.87 31.95 -3.71
CA MET A 159 14.98 32.23 -2.28
C MET A 159 16.00 31.32 -1.60
N SER A 160 17.05 31.90 -1.01
CA SER A 160 18.21 31.16 -0.47
C SER A 160 18.35 31.23 1.06
N GLY A 161 17.56 32.06 1.73
CA GLY A 161 17.66 32.29 3.17
C GLY A 161 17.28 31.10 4.05
N THR A 162 17.89 30.99 5.22
CA THR A 162 17.51 30.02 6.27
C THR A 162 16.52 30.65 7.23
N SER A 163 15.46 29.90 7.58
CA SER A 163 14.40 30.33 8.49
C SER A 163 13.70 31.61 8.02
N LYS A 164 13.41 31.68 6.72
CA LYS A 164 12.70 32.80 6.09
C LYS A 164 11.28 32.40 5.70
N ALA A 165 10.47 33.37 5.28
CA ALA A 165 9.08 33.14 4.93
C ALA A 165 8.64 33.91 3.69
N ILE A 166 7.59 33.41 3.04
CA ILE A 166 6.80 34.12 2.04
C ILE A 166 5.40 34.35 2.64
N GLY A 167 4.98 35.61 2.72
CA GLY A 167 3.61 35.97 3.11
C GLY A 167 3.51 37.06 4.15
N GLY A 168 2.33 37.15 4.78
CA GLY A 168 1.95 38.20 5.72
C GLY A 168 0.65 38.88 5.29
N GLY A 169 0.41 40.09 5.81
CA GLY A 169 -0.75 40.91 5.45
C GLY A 169 -2.11 40.24 5.65
N THR A 170 -3.14 40.88 5.11
CA THR A 170 -4.51 40.34 5.03
C THR A 170 -4.81 40.05 3.57
N THR A 171 -4.88 38.75 3.23
CA THR A 171 -5.18 38.24 1.87
C THR A 171 -4.31 38.85 0.75
N PRO A 172 -2.98 38.73 0.82
CA PRO A 172 -2.11 39.21 -0.25
C PRO A 172 -2.28 38.36 -1.52
N SER A 173 -2.06 38.97 -2.69
CA SER A 173 -1.89 38.25 -3.96
C SER A 173 -0.41 38.04 -4.22
N ILE A 174 0.06 36.79 -4.15
CA ILE A 174 1.48 36.46 -4.35
C ILE A 174 1.60 35.44 -5.48
N THR A 175 2.16 35.87 -6.60
CA THR A 175 2.30 35.06 -7.82
C THR A 175 3.71 35.12 -8.39
N PHE A 176 4.20 33.96 -8.81
CA PHE A 176 5.52 33.79 -9.43
C PHE A 176 5.37 33.07 -10.78
N TYR A 177 6.29 33.31 -11.70
CA TYR A 177 6.42 32.45 -12.87
C TYR A 177 7.13 31.15 -12.47
N ASN A 178 8.44 31.23 -12.19
CA ASN A 178 9.20 30.16 -11.54
C ASN A 178 9.57 30.56 -10.12
N LEU A 179 9.54 29.59 -9.19
CA LEU A 179 10.03 29.75 -7.83
C LEU A 179 11.06 28.66 -7.50
N ILE A 180 12.23 29.07 -7.04
CA ILE A 180 13.26 28.17 -6.51
C ILE A 180 13.41 28.41 -5.00
N ILE A 181 13.20 27.37 -4.22
CA ILE A 181 13.47 27.34 -2.77
C ILE A 181 14.81 26.61 -2.58
N SER A 182 15.88 27.39 -2.40
CA SER A 182 17.23 26.87 -2.11
C SER A 182 17.56 26.89 -0.62
N GLY A 183 16.90 27.78 0.15
CA GLY A 183 17.04 27.90 1.60
C GLY A 183 16.00 27.12 2.41
N THR A 184 15.71 27.56 3.63
CA THR A 184 14.60 27.04 4.46
C THR A 184 13.49 28.09 4.53
N ILE A 185 12.45 27.89 3.74
CA ILE A 185 11.40 28.88 3.47
C ILE A 185 10.03 28.37 3.92
N THR A 186 9.34 29.17 4.74
CA THR A 186 8.00 28.89 5.25
C THR A 186 6.94 29.61 4.40
N MET A 187 5.99 28.87 3.83
CA MET A 187 4.82 29.38 3.13
C MET A 187 3.77 29.82 4.16
N SER A 188 3.67 31.14 4.39
CA SER A 188 2.79 31.71 5.42
C SER A 188 1.48 32.27 4.86
N SER A 189 1.41 32.49 3.55
CA SER A 189 0.22 32.97 2.83
C SER A 189 -0.03 32.12 1.59
N ALA A 190 -1.21 32.28 0.98
CA ALA A 190 -1.50 31.63 -0.29
C ALA A 190 -0.57 32.17 -1.38
N THR A 191 -0.08 31.27 -2.24
CA THR A 191 0.84 31.61 -3.34
C THR A 191 0.48 30.82 -4.58
N THR A 192 0.77 31.39 -5.75
CA THR A 192 0.68 30.67 -7.03
C THR A 192 2.00 30.73 -7.78
N THR A 193 2.50 29.58 -8.23
CA THR A 193 3.61 29.47 -9.16
C THR A 193 3.06 29.00 -10.51
N ASN A 194 3.06 29.88 -11.51
CA ASN A 194 2.38 29.62 -12.78
C ASN A 194 3.16 28.73 -13.75
N ASN A 195 4.45 28.50 -13.49
CA ASN A 195 5.25 27.48 -14.15
C ASN A 195 5.83 26.54 -13.07
N ASP A 196 7.15 26.50 -12.86
CA ASP A 196 7.78 25.45 -12.06
C ASP A 196 8.12 25.89 -10.63
N LEU A 197 7.88 24.99 -9.68
CA LEU A 197 8.38 25.07 -8.31
C LEU A 197 9.54 24.08 -8.12
N THR A 198 10.74 24.60 -7.89
CA THR A 198 11.92 23.77 -7.57
C THR A 198 12.31 23.94 -6.10
N VAL A 199 12.28 22.85 -5.33
CA VAL A 199 12.67 22.82 -3.91
C VAL A 199 14.00 22.08 -3.77
N ASN A 200 15.09 22.82 -3.66
CA ASN A 200 16.44 22.30 -3.41
C ASN A 200 16.84 22.38 -1.93
N GLY A 201 16.23 23.29 -1.17
CA GLY A 201 16.39 23.41 0.28
C GLY A 201 15.22 22.76 1.03
N THR A 202 14.55 23.51 1.91
CA THR A 202 13.36 23.07 2.64
C THR A 202 12.23 24.06 2.43
N MET A 203 11.10 23.56 1.93
CA MET A 203 9.82 24.27 1.92
C MET A 203 8.97 23.76 3.08
N SER A 204 8.42 24.65 3.90
CA SER A 204 7.57 24.27 5.04
C SER A 204 6.32 25.15 5.15
N GLY A 205 5.37 24.73 5.98
CA GLY A 205 4.17 25.52 6.25
C GLY A 205 3.25 24.80 7.24
N SER A 206 2.52 25.57 8.05
CA SER A 206 1.50 25.06 8.97
C SER A 206 0.18 25.85 8.90
N ALA A 207 0.18 26.99 8.20
CA ALA A 207 -1.01 27.80 8.01
C ALA A 207 -2.04 27.10 7.11
N SER A 208 -3.33 27.38 7.33
CA SER A 208 -4.42 26.88 6.48
C SER A 208 -4.53 27.74 5.21
N VAL A 209 -3.52 27.63 4.34
CA VAL A 209 -3.42 28.37 3.08
C VAL A 209 -3.18 27.41 1.92
N THR A 210 -3.37 27.88 0.68
CA THR A 210 -3.12 27.07 -0.51
C THR A 210 -1.88 27.57 -1.26
N THR A 211 -0.95 26.65 -1.52
CA THR A 211 0.14 26.86 -2.49
C THR A 211 -0.23 26.13 -3.78
N THR A 212 -0.45 26.89 -4.86
CA THR A 212 -0.80 26.36 -6.18
C THR A 212 0.40 26.40 -7.09
N VAL A 213 0.64 25.33 -7.85
CA VAL A 213 1.70 25.25 -8.87
C VAL A 213 1.11 24.69 -10.16
N ASN A 214 1.29 25.37 -11.29
CA ASN A 214 0.70 24.93 -12.56
C ASN A 214 1.64 24.03 -13.38
N GLY A 215 2.95 24.12 -13.16
CA GLY A 215 3.96 23.29 -13.81
C GLY A 215 4.48 22.18 -12.89
N THR A 216 5.76 21.83 -13.06
CA THR A 216 6.43 20.76 -12.33
C THR A 216 6.72 21.18 -10.88
N ILE A 217 6.53 20.25 -9.94
CA ILE A 217 7.00 20.36 -8.55
C ILE A 217 8.15 19.36 -8.36
N ALA A 218 9.38 19.85 -8.34
CA ALA A 218 10.59 19.01 -8.30
C ALA A 218 11.67 19.58 -7.38
N GLY A 219 12.82 18.90 -7.31
CA GLY A 219 14.03 19.40 -6.65
C GLY A 219 14.67 18.38 -5.71
N SER A 220 15.89 18.67 -5.27
CA SER A 220 16.68 17.74 -4.44
C SER A 220 16.34 17.83 -2.95
N GLY A 221 15.49 18.77 -2.54
CA GLY A 221 15.24 19.17 -1.16
C GLY A 221 14.09 18.43 -0.48
N ILE A 222 13.55 19.06 0.57
CA ILE A 222 12.48 18.55 1.44
C ILE A 222 11.27 19.48 1.34
N ILE A 223 10.07 18.89 1.27
CA ILE A 223 8.80 19.59 1.48
C ILE A 223 8.20 19.08 2.78
N ASN A 224 7.88 19.97 3.72
CA ASN A 224 7.25 19.67 4.99
C ASN A 224 6.08 20.62 5.28
N MET A 225 5.01 20.46 4.51
CA MET A 225 3.78 21.23 4.63
C MET A 225 2.84 20.52 5.60
N THR A 226 2.87 20.90 6.88
CA THR A 226 2.07 20.30 7.97
C THR A 226 0.68 20.89 8.14
N GLY A 227 0.36 21.95 7.40
CA GLY A 227 -0.98 22.54 7.29
C GLY A 227 -1.24 23.03 5.87
N GLY A 228 -2.48 23.41 5.60
CA GLY A 228 -2.89 23.95 4.30
C GLY A 228 -2.92 22.92 3.17
N LYS A 229 -3.04 23.42 1.94
CA LYS A 229 -3.15 22.60 0.72
C LYS A 229 -2.01 22.93 -0.24
N VAL A 230 -1.36 21.91 -0.77
CA VAL A 230 -0.55 22.04 -1.99
C VAL A 230 -1.39 21.52 -3.15
N GLU A 231 -1.59 22.34 -4.17
CA GLU A 231 -2.31 21.97 -5.39
C GLU A 231 -1.37 22.06 -6.59
N GLN A 232 -1.13 20.94 -7.26
CA GLN A 232 -0.51 20.96 -8.58
C GLN A 232 -1.62 20.97 -9.64
N ARG A 233 -1.86 22.15 -10.22
CA ARG A 233 -2.98 22.45 -11.13
C ARG A 233 -2.50 22.49 -12.57
N VAL A 234 -2.36 21.32 -13.19
CA VAL A 234 -1.65 21.17 -14.46
C VAL A 234 -2.45 21.66 -15.67
N SER A 235 -1.72 22.14 -16.68
CA SER A 235 -2.23 22.41 -18.05
C SER A 235 -1.38 21.75 -19.14
N ALA A 236 -0.49 20.84 -18.74
CA ALA A 236 0.36 20.01 -19.59
C ALA A 236 0.74 18.74 -18.78
N PRO A 237 1.38 17.72 -19.37
CA PRO A 237 1.99 16.64 -18.58
C PRO A 237 3.14 17.18 -17.72
N GLU A 238 3.11 16.91 -16.42
CA GLU A 238 4.07 17.47 -15.46
C GLU A 238 4.68 16.40 -14.56
N ASN A 239 5.83 16.73 -13.95
CA ASN A 239 6.47 15.87 -12.96
C ASN A 239 6.13 16.32 -11.53
N PHE A 240 6.14 15.34 -10.62
CA PHE A 240 5.99 15.56 -9.19
C PHE A 240 7.00 14.72 -8.41
N GLY A 241 7.72 15.32 -7.48
CA GLY A 241 8.59 14.58 -6.56
C GLY A 241 10.05 15.00 -6.60
N THR A 242 10.82 14.46 -5.66
CA THR A 242 12.23 14.81 -5.50
C THR A 242 13.07 14.23 -6.64
N THR A 243 14.01 15.03 -7.16
CA THR A 243 14.99 14.59 -8.15
C THR A 243 16.15 13.82 -7.52
N SER A 244 16.37 13.97 -6.20
CA SER A 244 17.32 13.11 -5.46
C SER A 244 16.79 11.70 -5.25
N GLY A 245 15.47 11.52 -5.36
CA GLY A 245 14.76 10.27 -5.14
C GLY A 245 14.70 9.83 -3.67
N ILE A 246 15.53 10.35 -2.78
CA ILE A 246 15.69 9.81 -1.42
C ILE A 246 14.94 10.55 -0.32
N ASN A 247 14.62 11.83 -0.52
CA ASN A 247 13.99 12.63 0.54
C ASN A 247 12.51 12.34 0.68
N ASP A 248 12.04 12.37 1.93
CA ASP A 248 10.63 12.30 2.27
C ASP A 248 9.99 13.68 2.10
N TRP A 249 8.81 13.71 1.48
CA TRP A 249 7.98 14.91 1.41
C TRP A 249 6.68 14.69 2.17
N ILE A 250 6.30 15.68 2.98
CA ILE A 250 5.13 15.65 3.85
C ILE A 250 4.18 16.76 3.41
N PHE A 251 2.92 16.40 3.28
CA PHE A 251 1.81 17.29 2.97
C PHE A 251 0.68 17.06 3.96
N TYR A 252 0.01 18.14 4.38
CA TYR A 252 -1.25 18.04 5.08
C TYR A 252 -2.32 17.62 4.08
N GLN A 253 -2.62 18.48 3.11
CA GLN A 253 -3.47 18.16 1.97
C GLN A 253 -2.68 18.34 0.67
N LEU A 254 -2.83 17.39 -0.25
CA LEU A 254 -2.24 17.42 -1.58
C LEU A 254 -3.32 17.19 -2.62
N GLN A 255 -3.34 17.99 -3.68
CA GLN A 255 -4.29 17.86 -4.77
C GLN A 255 -3.59 17.92 -6.12
N PHE A 256 -3.91 16.97 -6.99
CA PHE A 256 -3.61 17.03 -8.42
C PHE A 256 -4.89 17.39 -9.16
N SER A 257 -4.88 18.48 -9.92
CA SER A 257 -6.06 19.01 -10.65
C SER A 257 -5.66 19.48 -12.04
N ASN A 258 -6.63 19.78 -12.90
CA ASN A 258 -6.39 20.12 -14.31
C ASN A 258 -7.10 21.44 -14.67
N SER A 259 -6.33 22.45 -15.05
CA SER A 259 -6.86 23.74 -15.49
C SER A 259 -7.20 23.80 -16.98
N SER A 260 -6.81 22.79 -17.76
CA SER A 260 -7.09 22.75 -19.19
C SER A 260 -8.58 22.60 -19.51
N THR A 261 -8.93 23.21 -20.64
CA THR A 261 -10.28 23.22 -21.22
C THR A 261 -10.38 22.34 -22.46
N ASP A 262 -9.35 21.59 -22.82
CA ASP A 262 -9.33 20.76 -24.03
C ASP A 262 -8.72 19.36 -23.88
N SER A 263 -7.95 19.10 -22.82
CA SER A 263 -7.11 17.88 -22.74
C SER A 263 -7.02 17.32 -21.32
N ALA A 264 -6.93 15.99 -21.24
CA ALA A 264 -6.54 15.29 -20.02
C ALA A 264 -5.01 15.28 -19.87
N TYR A 265 -4.51 15.38 -18.64
CA TYR A 265 -3.07 15.39 -18.36
C TYR A 265 -2.69 14.46 -17.23
N THR A 266 -1.44 14.00 -17.29
CA THR A 266 -0.84 13.11 -16.30
C THR A 266 0.19 13.86 -15.49
N VAL A 267 0.12 13.74 -14.17
CA VAL A 267 1.19 14.07 -13.24
C VAL A 267 1.98 12.80 -12.99
N THR A 268 3.28 12.83 -13.29
CA THR A 268 4.18 11.67 -13.13
C THR A 268 5.03 11.81 -11.88
N ALA A 269 4.86 10.89 -10.94
CA ALA A 269 5.71 10.82 -9.77
C ALA A 269 7.12 10.38 -10.18
N GLN A 270 8.13 11.16 -9.82
CA GLN A 270 9.53 10.83 -10.07
C GLN A 270 9.95 9.60 -9.26
N ASN A 271 10.80 8.75 -9.87
CA ASN A 271 11.27 7.53 -9.23
C ASN A 271 12.16 7.84 -8.02
N GLY A 272 12.04 7.03 -6.96
CA GLY A 272 12.89 7.18 -5.78
C GLY A 272 12.43 6.36 -4.58
N THR A 273 13.26 6.30 -3.55
CA THR A 273 13.00 5.56 -2.30
C THR A 273 12.35 6.41 -1.20
N GLY A 274 12.43 7.74 -1.28
CA GLY A 274 11.73 8.64 -0.37
C GLY A 274 10.21 8.46 -0.45
N THR A 275 9.53 8.87 0.60
CA THR A 275 8.09 8.71 0.76
C THR A 275 7.34 10.00 0.47
N PHE A 276 6.08 9.89 0.09
CA PHE A 276 5.11 10.98 0.12
C PHE A 276 4.13 10.72 1.25
N THR A 277 4.17 11.51 2.30
CA THR A 277 3.25 11.38 3.44
C THR A 277 2.16 12.45 3.34
N ILE A 278 0.90 12.00 3.38
CA ILE A 278 -0.28 12.85 3.36
C ILE A 278 -1.04 12.67 4.68
N SER A 279 -1.04 13.71 5.52
CA SER A 279 -1.62 13.65 6.87
C SER A 279 -3.09 14.08 6.97
N ASN A 280 -3.68 14.53 5.87
CA ASN A 280 -5.12 14.77 5.73
C ASN A 280 -5.66 13.99 4.52
N VAL A 281 -5.71 14.59 3.33
CA VAL A 281 -6.31 13.94 2.15
C VAL A 281 -5.49 14.20 0.91
N LEU A 282 -5.27 13.14 0.13
CA LEU A 282 -4.76 13.18 -1.23
C LEU A 282 -5.96 13.21 -2.20
N TYR A 283 -6.06 14.27 -3.00
CA TYR A 283 -7.06 14.41 -4.05
C TYR A 283 -6.44 14.17 -5.42
N ILE A 284 -7.06 13.31 -6.22
CA ILE A 284 -6.70 13.10 -7.63
C ILE A 284 -7.90 13.51 -8.49
N GLY A 285 -7.70 14.57 -9.28
CA GLY A 285 -8.77 15.24 -10.02
C GLY A 285 -9.62 16.17 -9.15
N SER A 286 -10.44 16.99 -9.81
CA SER A 286 -11.44 17.86 -9.19
C SER A 286 -12.72 17.80 -10.00
N ASP A 287 -13.87 17.58 -9.37
CA ASP A 287 -15.17 17.55 -10.07
C ASP A 287 -15.53 18.90 -10.72
N ALA A 288 -14.87 19.99 -10.33
CA ALA A 288 -15.02 21.30 -10.94
C ALA A 288 -14.24 21.46 -12.26
N ASP A 289 -13.30 20.56 -12.57
CA ASP A 289 -12.46 20.66 -13.75
C ASP A 289 -13.17 20.11 -15.00
N SER A 290 -12.75 20.60 -16.17
CA SER A 290 -13.33 20.16 -17.45
C SER A 290 -12.81 18.79 -17.89
N TYR A 291 -11.54 18.48 -17.59
CA TYR A 291 -10.85 17.27 -18.03
C TYR A 291 -10.21 16.51 -16.87
N ILE A 292 -9.82 15.27 -17.17
CA ILE A 292 -9.23 14.36 -16.19
C ILE A 292 -7.81 14.79 -15.84
N THR A 293 -7.44 14.61 -14.57
CA THR A 293 -6.05 14.52 -14.11
C THR A 293 -5.75 13.06 -13.75
N ALA A 294 -4.74 12.48 -14.40
CA ALA A 294 -4.19 11.19 -14.01
C ALA A 294 -2.97 11.38 -13.10
N LEU A 295 -2.83 10.54 -12.07
CA LEU A 295 -1.59 10.42 -11.31
C LEU A 295 -0.90 9.11 -11.69
N ASP A 296 0.27 9.18 -12.32
CA ASP A 296 1.22 8.06 -12.34
C ASP A 296 2.02 8.05 -11.05
N ALA A 297 1.71 7.09 -10.19
CA ALA A 297 2.26 6.99 -8.84
C ALA A 297 3.73 6.51 -8.82
N GLY A 298 4.30 6.13 -9.96
CA GLY A 298 5.70 5.72 -10.11
C GLY A 298 6.07 4.49 -9.26
N ASN A 299 7.29 4.44 -8.75
CA ASN A 299 7.74 3.40 -7.81
C ASN A 299 7.74 3.87 -6.33
N ARG A 300 6.97 4.91 -6.04
CA ARG A 300 7.03 5.64 -4.76
C ARG A 300 6.13 5.00 -3.70
N THR A 301 6.44 5.28 -2.43
CA THR A 301 5.56 4.93 -1.31
C THR A 301 4.75 6.15 -0.89
N TRP A 302 3.43 6.05 -1.02
CA TRP A 302 2.42 7.03 -0.63
C TRP A 302 1.82 6.62 0.72
N ILE A 303 2.20 7.33 1.78
CA ILE A 303 1.72 7.11 3.14
C ILE A 303 0.49 8.00 3.36
N LEU A 304 -0.65 7.37 3.61
CA LEU A 304 -1.94 8.04 3.82
C LEU A 304 -2.30 7.94 5.31
N SER A 305 -2.00 9.01 6.06
CA SER A 305 -2.16 9.05 7.53
C SER A 305 -3.34 9.90 8.01
N GLY A 306 -4.13 10.46 7.09
CA GLY A 306 -5.35 11.18 7.45
C GLY A 306 -6.48 10.28 7.96
N ILE A 307 -7.39 10.89 8.71
CA ILE A 307 -8.60 10.25 9.24
C ILE A 307 -9.68 10.10 8.15
N GLY A 308 -10.56 9.10 8.27
CA GLY A 308 -11.66 8.92 7.33
C GLY A 308 -11.19 8.30 6.01
N THR A 309 -11.34 9.00 4.88
CA THR A 309 -10.93 8.51 3.56
C THR A 309 -9.77 9.37 3.03
N PRO A 310 -8.51 9.03 3.34
CA PRO A 310 -7.35 9.88 3.04
C PRO A 310 -6.92 9.87 1.57
N LEU A 311 -7.57 9.10 0.71
CA LEU A 311 -7.44 9.15 -0.74
C LEU A 311 -8.81 9.38 -1.38
N VAL A 312 -8.95 10.48 -2.09
CA VAL A 312 -10.15 10.82 -2.85
C VAL A 312 -9.76 10.94 -4.32
N ILE A 313 -10.38 10.11 -5.16
CA ILE A 313 -10.25 10.19 -6.61
C ILE A 313 -11.60 10.63 -7.15
N SER A 314 -11.63 11.74 -7.89
CA SER A 314 -12.85 12.19 -8.56
C SER A 314 -13.32 11.10 -9.52
N GLY A 315 -14.58 10.68 -9.39
CA GLY A 315 -15.15 9.62 -10.22
C GLY A 315 -15.29 9.98 -11.70
N THR A 316 -15.17 11.27 -12.06
CA THR A 316 -15.27 11.73 -13.47
C THR A 316 -14.03 12.48 -13.96
N LYS A 317 -13.18 12.97 -13.05
CA LYS A 317 -12.04 13.84 -13.34
C LYS A 317 -10.72 13.35 -12.74
N GLY A 318 -10.71 12.23 -12.02
CA GLY A 318 -9.52 11.64 -11.42
C GLY A 318 -9.22 10.26 -11.97
N PHE A 319 -7.95 9.93 -12.12
CA PHE A 319 -7.52 8.58 -12.50
C PHE A 319 -6.18 8.23 -11.83
N LEU A 320 -6.04 7.01 -11.33
CA LEU A 320 -4.79 6.50 -10.75
C LEU A 320 -4.14 5.49 -11.71
N ILE A 321 -2.89 5.73 -12.05
CA ILE A 321 -1.98 4.76 -12.68
C ILE A 321 -1.05 4.27 -11.57
N GLU A 322 -1.27 3.06 -11.09
CA GLU A 322 -0.66 2.54 -9.87
C GLU A 322 0.84 2.23 -10.04
N ASN A 323 1.28 1.92 -11.27
CA ASN A 323 2.66 1.58 -11.61
C ASN A 323 3.27 0.55 -10.63
N THR A 324 4.48 0.74 -10.11
CA THR A 324 5.09 -0.15 -9.10
C THR A 324 4.99 0.43 -7.68
N SER A 325 4.06 1.37 -7.48
CA SER A 325 3.94 2.15 -6.25
C SER A 325 3.43 1.33 -5.07
N THR A 326 3.55 1.92 -3.88
CA THR A 326 2.93 1.42 -2.66
C THR A 326 2.04 2.46 -2.05
N PHE A 327 0.76 2.16 -1.87
CA PHE A 327 -0.14 2.96 -1.05
C PHE A 327 -0.27 2.32 0.34
N ASN A 328 0.17 3.04 1.38
CA ASN A 328 0.16 2.57 2.76
C ASN A 328 -0.78 3.44 3.59
N TYR A 329 -1.93 2.87 3.96
CA TYR A 329 -2.89 3.52 4.85
C TYR A 329 -2.44 3.32 6.30
N THR A 330 -2.16 4.42 7.00
CA THR A 330 -1.58 4.40 8.36
C THR A 330 -2.32 5.28 9.35
N GLY A 331 -3.40 5.94 8.93
CA GLY A 331 -4.02 7.01 9.71
C GLY A 331 -4.52 6.63 11.09
N ASP A 332 -4.37 7.58 12.02
CA ASP A 332 -4.76 7.45 13.42
C ASP A 332 -6.28 7.66 13.59
N GLY A 333 -7.07 6.72 13.06
CA GLY A 333 -8.54 6.76 13.10
C GLY A 333 -9.16 5.68 12.20
N ALA A 334 -10.50 5.64 12.12
CA ALA A 334 -11.17 4.79 11.14
C ALA A 334 -10.74 5.24 9.74
N THR A 335 -10.10 4.34 8.99
CA THR A 335 -9.53 4.62 7.67
C THR A 335 -10.28 3.78 6.66
N THR A 336 -11.00 4.45 5.76
CA THR A 336 -11.63 3.81 4.61
C THR A 336 -10.62 3.78 3.47
N ILE A 337 -10.29 2.58 3.00
CA ILE A 337 -9.46 2.37 1.82
C ILE A 337 -10.33 2.65 0.60
N LYS A 338 -9.93 3.63 -0.21
CA LYS A 338 -10.64 3.94 -1.46
C LYS A 338 -10.60 2.74 -2.39
N ALA A 339 -11.76 2.36 -2.92
CA ALA A 339 -11.92 1.33 -3.93
C ALA A 339 -11.23 1.75 -5.23
N GLU A 340 -10.15 1.05 -5.59
CA GLU A 340 -9.34 1.27 -6.79
C GLU A 340 -8.50 0.02 -7.11
N THR A 341 -7.74 0.08 -8.21
CA THR A 341 -6.60 -0.80 -8.47
C THR A 341 -5.33 -0.21 -7.85
N TYR A 342 -4.62 -1.01 -7.07
CA TYR A 342 -3.31 -0.68 -6.49
C TYR A 342 -2.27 -1.69 -6.95
N TYR A 343 -0.99 -1.28 -7.01
CA TYR A 343 0.10 -2.23 -7.23
C TYR A 343 0.45 -2.93 -5.93
N ASN A 344 1.01 -2.19 -4.97
CA ASN A 344 1.07 -2.61 -3.57
C ASN A 344 0.08 -1.80 -2.74
N LEU A 345 -0.72 -2.51 -1.94
CA LEU A 345 -1.61 -1.90 -0.96
C LEU A 345 -1.21 -2.36 0.43
N GLN A 346 -1.12 -1.44 1.38
CA GLN A 346 -0.80 -1.76 2.75
C GLN A 346 -1.83 -1.14 3.70
N ALA A 347 -2.34 -1.95 4.62
CA ALA A 347 -3.25 -1.54 5.67
C ALA A 347 -2.53 -1.62 7.01
N GLY A 348 -2.13 -0.47 7.54
CA GLY A 348 -1.48 -0.34 8.83
C GLY A 348 -0.05 -0.88 8.92
N ASN A 349 0.68 -0.96 7.81
CA ASN A 349 2.06 -1.44 7.79
C ASN A 349 3.06 -0.32 8.17
N ALA A 350 2.88 0.25 9.36
CA ALA A 350 3.79 1.22 9.95
C ALA A 350 4.17 0.78 11.36
N THR A 351 5.44 0.91 11.73
CA THR A 351 5.96 0.50 13.05
C THR A 351 5.64 1.52 14.16
N THR A 352 5.20 2.72 13.81
CA THR A 352 4.95 3.84 14.72
C THR A 352 3.51 3.91 15.25
N GLN A 353 2.67 2.90 14.97
CA GLN A 353 1.25 2.93 15.34
C GLN A 353 1.01 2.83 16.85
N THR A 354 0.26 3.79 17.37
CA THR A 354 0.02 3.99 18.81
C THR A 354 -1.14 3.18 19.37
N ALA A 355 -2.03 2.67 18.52
CA ALA A 355 -3.19 1.85 18.92
C ALA A 355 -3.54 0.81 17.85
N GLY A 356 -4.35 -0.19 18.22
CA GLY A 356 -4.96 -1.11 17.26
C GLY A 356 -6.03 -0.40 16.42
N ARG A 357 -6.09 -0.69 15.11
CA ARG A 357 -6.97 0.01 14.16
C ARG A 357 -7.67 -0.93 13.21
N THR A 358 -8.78 -0.47 12.66
CA THR A 358 -9.50 -1.14 11.58
C THR A 358 -9.51 -0.27 10.33
N TYR A 359 -9.00 -0.82 9.24
CA TYR A 359 -8.99 -0.27 7.89
C TYR A 359 -10.13 -0.93 7.13
N THR A 360 -11.14 -0.17 6.72
CA THR A 360 -12.35 -0.71 6.08
C THR A 360 -12.28 -0.48 4.58
N LEU A 361 -12.59 -1.48 3.75
CA LEU A 361 -12.71 -1.24 2.31
C LEU A 361 -13.93 -0.37 2.00
N GLY A 362 -13.74 0.65 1.16
CA GLY A 362 -14.82 1.51 0.67
C GLY A 362 -15.54 0.98 -0.58
N GLY A 363 -15.12 -0.16 -1.11
CA GLY A 363 -15.64 -0.76 -2.34
C GLY A 363 -14.75 -1.90 -2.84
N ASN A 364 -15.05 -2.40 -4.05
CA ASN A 364 -14.25 -3.46 -4.68
C ASN A 364 -12.84 -2.94 -5.00
N THR A 365 -11.83 -3.73 -4.64
CA THR A 365 -10.43 -3.33 -4.72
C THR A 365 -9.62 -4.41 -5.43
N THR A 366 -8.74 -3.99 -6.34
CA THR A 366 -7.79 -4.87 -7.01
C THR A 366 -6.39 -4.57 -6.52
N VAL A 367 -5.60 -5.60 -6.22
CA VAL A 367 -4.18 -5.46 -5.86
C VAL A 367 -3.34 -6.31 -6.82
N SER A 368 -2.56 -5.61 -7.64
CA SER A 368 -1.83 -6.20 -8.77
C SER A 368 -0.53 -6.91 -8.36
N ASN A 369 0.03 -6.57 -7.18
CA ASN A 369 1.24 -7.20 -6.63
C ASN A 369 1.02 -7.76 -5.22
N VAL A 370 1.04 -6.94 -4.17
CA VAL A 370 0.91 -7.44 -2.78
C VAL A 370 0.02 -6.57 -1.94
N LEU A 371 -0.95 -7.20 -1.27
CA LEU A 371 -1.72 -6.64 -0.16
C LEU A 371 -1.06 -7.06 1.16
N THR A 372 -0.61 -6.09 1.96
CA THR A 372 -0.01 -6.35 3.28
C THR A 372 -0.88 -5.78 4.39
N VAL A 373 -1.12 -6.55 5.46
CA VAL A 373 -1.90 -6.11 6.63
C VAL A 373 -1.06 -6.17 7.89
N GLY A 374 -0.97 -5.04 8.57
CA GLY A 374 -0.23 -4.81 9.81
C GLY A 374 1.29 -4.85 9.68
N PRO A 375 2.02 -4.39 10.70
CA PRO A 375 3.47 -4.42 10.72
C PRO A 375 4.02 -5.78 11.18
N SER A 376 5.28 -6.07 10.83
CA SER A 376 5.99 -7.27 11.28
C SER A 376 6.46 -7.20 12.75
N SER A 377 6.51 -5.99 13.32
CA SER A 377 6.87 -5.70 14.71
C SER A 377 5.95 -4.62 15.27
N GLY A 378 5.74 -4.61 16.58
CA GLY A 378 4.85 -3.66 17.26
C GLY A 378 4.18 -4.29 18.47
N THR A 379 3.10 -3.68 18.94
CA THR A 379 2.25 -4.22 20.02
C THR A 379 0.76 -4.19 19.69
N ASN A 380 0.39 -3.50 18.60
CA ASN A 380 -0.98 -3.15 18.28
C ASN A 380 -1.44 -3.85 17.00
N THR A 381 -2.48 -4.66 17.09
CA THR A 381 -3.08 -5.34 15.94
C THR A 381 -3.75 -4.35 14.99
N GLN A 382 -3.41 -4.46 13.71
CA GLN A 382 -3.96 -3.69 12.61
C GLN A 382 -4.85 -4.59 11.77
N THR A 383 -6.12 -4.24 11.65
CA THR A 383 -7.15 -5.10 11.06
C THR A 383 -7.61 -4.54 9.73
N LEU A 384 -7.60 -5.36 8.68
CA LEU A 384 -8.31 -5.05 7.44
C LEU A 384 -9.72 -5.67 7.52
N ASP A 385 -10.76 -4.85 7.41
CA ASP A 385 -12.15 -5.28 7.25
C ASP A 385 -12.58 -5.13 5.79
N ALA A 386 -12.82 -6.27 5.14
CA ALA A 386 -13.24 -6.31 3.74
C ALA A 386 -14.72 -5.98 3.52
N SER A 387 -15.51 -5.82 4.60
CA SER A 387 -16.94 -5.49 4.54
C SER A 387 -17.72 -6.46 3.65
N SER A 388 -18.42 -5.97 2.62
CA SER A 388 -19.17 -6.80 1.67
C SER A 388 -18.55 -6.77 0.27
N TYR A 389 -17.28 -6.37 0.15
CA TYR A 389 -16.66 -6.06 -1.13
C TYR A 389 -15.75 -7.18 -1.63
N THR A 390 -15.41 -7.11 -2.92
CA THR A 390 -14.46 -8.04 -3.53
C THR A 390 -13.04 -7.51 -3.43
N ILE A 391 -12.12 -8.33 -2.92
CA ILE A 391 -10.66 -8.14 -3.07
C ILE A 391 -10.19 -9.05 -4.21
N THR A 392 -9.67 -8.46 -5.28
CA THR A 392 -9.05 -9.22 -6.38
C THR A 392 -7.54 -9.16 -6.25
N LEU A 393 -6.89 -10.32 -6.15
CA LEU A 393 -5.44 -10.49 -5.99
C LEU A 393 -4.88 -11.16 -7.25
N SER A 394 -4.22 -10.39 -8.11
CA SER A 394 -3.80 -10.88 -9.44
C SER A 394 -2.33 -11.27 -9.55
N ALA A 395 -1.51 -11.02 -8.53
CA ALA A 395 -0.09 -11.38 -8.58
C ALA A 395 0.15 -12.87 -8.33
N THR A 396 1.34 -13.33 -8.75
CA THR A 396 1.84 -14.67 -8.44
C THR A 396 2.54 -14.68 -7.07
N SER A 397 2.95 -15.86 -6.59
CA SER A 397 3.57 -16.05 -5.27
C SER A 397 2.59 -15.68 -4.15
N THR A 398 2.90 -14.75 -3.25
CA THR A 398 2.08 -14.46 -2.06
C THR A 398 1.44 -13.06 -2.16
N PRO A 399 0.35 -12.89 -2.91
CA PRO A 399 -0.27 -11.58 -3.13
C PRO A 399 -1.05 -11.04 -1.92
N PHE A 400 -1.22 -11.84 -0.87
CA PHE A 400 -1.82 -11.39 0.39
C PHE A 400 -0.95 -11.82 1.56
N VAL A 401 -0.50 -10.86 2.35
CA VAL A 401 0.39 -11.05 3.49
C VAL A 401 -0.28 -10.44 4.71
N ILE A 402 -0.51 -11.27 5.73
CA ILE A 402 -0.97 -10.83 7.05
C ILE A 402 0.23 -11.00 7.98
N ASN A 403 0.79 -9.89 8.45
CA ASN A 403 1.96 -9.91 9.33
C ASN A 403 1.58 -10.29 10.77
N THR A 404 2.58 -10.46 11.65
CA THR A 404 2.41 -10.82 13.07
C THR A 404 1.41 -9.92 13.81
N TYR A 405 1.41 -8.62 13.50
CA TYR A 405 0.47 -7.65 14.10
C TYR A 405 -0.63 -7.23 13.10
N GLY A 406 -0.89 -8.06 12.10
CA GLY A 406 -2.00 -7.93 11.16
C GLY A 406 -3.17 -8.84 11.54
N SER A 407 -4.38 -8.44 11.16
CA SER A 407 -5.60 -9.24 11.27
C SER A 407 -6.50 -8.99 10.07
N PHE A 408 -7.27 -10.01 9.67
CA PHE A 408 -8.21 -9.91 8.56
C PHE A 408 -9.63 -10.25 9.03
N THR A 409 -10.56 -9.34 8.80
CA THR A 409 -11.99 -9.53 9.04
C THR A 409 -12.70 -9.69 7.70
N PRO A 410 -13.18 -10.91 7.36
CA PRO A 410 -13.77 -11.16 6.05
C PRO A 410 -15.19 -10.60 5.91
N SER A 411 -15.95 -10.40 6.99
CA SER A 411 -17.33 -9.92 6.92
C SER A 411 -18.17 -10.74 5.90
N THR A 412 -18.82 -10.11 4.91
CA THR A 412 -19.52 -10.81 3.81
C THR A 412 -18.78 -10.71 2.47
N SER A 413 -17.46 -10.45 2.53
CA SER A 413 -16.62 -10.20 1.36
C SER A 413 -16.34 -11.42 0.49
N THR A 414 -15.85 -11.15 -0.70
CA THR A 414 -15.21 -12.14 -1.57
C THR A 414 -13.74 -11.82 -1.69
N VAL A 415 -12.87 -12.81 -1.47
CA VAL A 415 -11.44 -12.69 -1.80
C VAL A 415 -11.15 -13.63 -2.96
N SER A 416 -10.72 -13.05 -4.08
CA SER A 416 -10.47 -13.76 -5.34
C SER A 416 -8.98 -13.75 -5.68
N TYR A 417 -8.34 -14.92 -5.67
CA TYR A 417 -6.98 -15.10 -6.17
C TYR A 417 -7.01 -15.44 -7.66
N THR A 418 -6.62 -14.49 -8.50
CA THR A 418 -6.73 -14.58 -9.97
C THR A 418 -5.40 -14.73 -10.68
N GLY A 419 -4.26 -14.72 -9.96
CA GLY A 419 -2.93 -14.89 -10.53
C GLY A 419 -2.80 -16.17 -11.38
N ALA A 420 -2.24 -16.03 -12.58
CA ALA A 420 -2.08 -17.12 -13.56
C ALA A 420 -0.87 -18.04 -13.30
N GLY A 421 -0.06 -17.74 -12.27
CA GLY A 421 1.09 -18.55 -11.84
C GLY A 421 0.90 -19.15 -10.45
N ALA A 422 1.89 -19.91 -9.98
CA ALA A 422 1.86 -20.51 -8.64
C ALA A 422 1.56 -19.43 -7.58
N THR A 423 0.49 -19.64 -6.82
CA THR A 423 -0.04 -18.62 -5.90
C THR A 423 -0.28 -19.23 -4.52
N ASN A 424 0.09 -18.49 -3.49
CA ASN A 424 0.04 -18.85 -2.09
C ASN A 424 -1.13 -18.12 -1.44
N ALA A 425 -2.16 -18.87 -1.04
CA ALA A 425 -3.27 -18.33 -0.28
C ALA A 425 -2.84 -18.10 1.19
N ALA A 426 -3.08 -16.90 1.70
CA ALA A 426 -2.71 -16.53 3.07
C ALA A 426 -3.52 -17.35 4.07
N SER A 427 -2.87 -17.75 5.17
CA SER A 427 -3.54 -18.43 6.29
C SER A 427 -4.54 -17.48 6.96
N ALA A 428 -5.81 -17.61 6.62
CA ALA A 428 -6.90 -16.78 7.12
C ALA A 428 -8.24 -17.50 6.97
N THR A 429 -9.25 -16.98 7.68
CA THR A 429 -10.66 -17.31 7.41
C THR A 429 -11.25 -16.26 6.50
N TYR A 430 -11.78 -16.70 5.36
CA TYR A 430 -12.48 -15.89 4.37
C TYR A 430 -14.00 -16.02 4.54
N TYR A 431 -14.80 -15.20 3.85
CA TYR A 431 -16.24 -15.42 3.76
C TYR A 431 -16.57 -16.18 2.50
N ILE A 432 -16.33 -15.58 1.33
CA ILE A 432 -16.21 -16.27 0.05
C ILE A 432 -14.74 -16.24 -0.38
N LEU A 433 -14.19 -17.40 -0.71
CA LEU A 433 -12.85 -17.55 -1.28
C LEU A 433 -12.95 -18.09 -2.70
N ASP A 434 -12.54 -17.30 -3.68
CA ASP A 434 -12.43 -17.73 -5.07
C ASP A 434 -10.97 -17.93 -5.44
N ILE A 435 -10.66 -19.10 -6.01
CA ILE A 435 -9.33 -19.50 -6.44
C ILE A 435 -9.36 -19.82 -7.93
N GLY A 436 -8.50 -19.15 -8.70
CA GLY A 436 -8.43 -19.31 -10.15
C GLY A 436 -9.12 -18.15 -10.90
N ALA A 437 -8.66 -17.91 -12.12
CA ALA A 437 -9.34 -17.09 -13.11
C ALA A 437 -10.00 -17.98 -14.18
N THR A 438 -11.15 -17.55 -14.70
CA THR A 438 -11.98 -18.34 -15.64
C THR A 438 -11.29 -18.58 -16.98
N SER A 439 -10.19 -17.87 -17.23
CA SER A 439 -9.41 -17.87 -18.47
C SER A 439 -8.03 -18.52 -18.35
N ASN A 440 -7.69 -19.19 -17.24
CA ASN A 440 -6.38 -19.81 -17.10
C ASN A 440 -6.25 -21.03 -18.04
N ALA A 441 -5.51 -20.86 -19.13
CA ALA A 441 -5.29 -21.89 -20.16
C ALA A 441 -4.37 -23.04 -19.70
N THR A 442 -3.74 -22.91 -18.53
CA THR A 442 -2.77 -23.86 -17.96
C THR A 442 -3.14 -24.20 -16.52
N SER A 443 -2.80 -25.42 -16.08
CA SER A 443 -2.97 -25.85 -14.68
C SER A 443 -2.22 -24.89 -13.74
N VAL A 444 -2.93 -24.22 -12.83
CA VAL A 444 -2.34 -23.34 -11.82
C VAL A 444 -2.39 -24.03 -10.46
N THR A 445 -1.26 -24.07 -9.75
CA THR A 445 -1.19 -24.60 -8.39
C THR A 445 -1.40 -23.50 -7.38
N TYR A 446 -2.39 -23.69 -6.50
CA TYR A 446 -2.63 -22.82 -5.36
C TYR A 446 -2.25 -23.55 -4.08
N THR A 447 -1.37 -22.94 -3.27
CA THR A 447 -0.84 -23.53 -2.04
C THR A 447 -1.37 -22.77 -0.83
N ALA A 448 -1.88 -23.48 0.17
CA ALA A 448 -2.23 -22.89 1.46
C ALA A 448 -0.97 -22.65 2.30
N GLN A 449 -0.78 -21.43 2.81
CA GLN A 449 0.34 -21.10 3.73
C GLN A 449 0.05 -21.47 5.20
N GLY A 450 -0.97 -22.29 5.44
CA GLY A 450 -1.46 -22.66 6.76
C GLY A 450 -2.94 -23.02 6.71
N ASN A 451 -3.67 -22.65 7.76
CA ASN A 451 -5.12 -22.88 7.81
C ASN A 451 -5.84 -21.87 6.91
N VAL A 452 -6.41 -22.37 5.82
CA VAL A 452 -7.25 -21.60 4.90
C VAL A 452 -8.66 -22.15 4.96
N GLY A 453 -9.63 -21.32 5.33
CA GLY A 453 -11.04 -21.71 5.43
C GLY A 453 -11.96 -20.60 4.93
N ALA A 454 -13.22 -20.92 4.64
CA ALA A 454 -14.24 -19.95 4.29
C ALA A 454 -15.53 -20.22 5.07
N ASN A 455 -16.18 -19.15 5.54
CA ASN A 455 -17.42 -19.23 6.32
C ASN A 455 -18.67 -19.46 5.46
N ASN A 456 -18.61 -19.25 4.15
CA ASN A 456 -19.74 -19.40 3.24
C ASN A 456 -19.40 -20.31 2.05
N GLN A 457 -18.43 -19.93 1.22
CA GLN A 457 -18.14 -20.65 -0.03
C GLN A 457 -16.65 -20.65 -0.35
N VAL A 458 -16.17 -21.79 -0.88
CA VAL A 458 -14.90 -21.89 -1.59
C VAL A 458 -15.18 -22.29 -3.03
N THR A 459 -14.76 -21.47 -3.99
CA THR A 459 -14.81 -21.79 -5.42
C THR A 459 -13.41 -22.06 -5.94
N ILE A 460 -13.22 -23.18 -6.64
CA ILE A 460 -11.98 -23.48 -7.35
C ILE A 460 -12.34 -23.56 -8.83
N GLN A 461 -11.86 -22.60 -9.62
CA GLN A 461 -12.17 -22.53 -11.04
C GLN A 461 -11.35 -23.58 -11.84
N SER A 462 -11.92 -24.11 -12.92
CA SER A 462 -11.40 -25.26 -13.65
C SER A 462 -9.95 -25.04 -14.12
N GLY A 463 -9.02 -25.87 -13.64
CA GLY A 463 -7.57 -25.74 -13.86
C GLY A 463 -6.77 -25.46 -12.59
N GLY A 464 -7.44 -25.06 -11.49
CA GLY A 464 -6.82 -24.94 -10.17
C GLY A 464 -6.75 -26.27 -9.43
N SER A 465 -5.60 -26.60 -8.83
CA SER A 465 -5.52 -27.63 -7.78
C SER A 465 -5.15 -26.99 -6.45
N PHE A 466 -5.86 -27.38 -5.38
CA PHE A 466 -5.57 -26.97 -4.01
C PHE A 466 -4.91 -28.15 -3.31
N SER A 467 -3.62 -28.03 -3.00
CA SER A 467 -2.89 -29.09 -2.28
C SER A 467 -2.52 -28.61 -0.88
N ASN A 468 -2.71 -29.46 0.12
CA ASN A 468 -2.24 -29.25 1.49
C ASN A 468 -0.75 -29.65 1.66
N GLY A 469 -0.02 -29.82 0.55
CA GLY A 469 1.35 -30.32 0.56
C GLY A 469 1.51 -31.82 0.80
N VAL A 470 0.44 -32.59 0.96
CA VAL A 470 0.51 -34.06 1.13
C VAL A 470 0.26 -34.76 -0.20
N SER A 471 1.27 -35.45 -0.72
CA SER A 471 1.17 -36.32 -1.89
C SER A 471 1.02 -37.79 -1.47
N TRP A 472 0.08 -38.50 -2.10
CA TRP A 472 0.04 -39.96 -2.02
C TRP A 472 1.11 -40.55 -2.94
N THR A 473 2.02 -41.34 -2.38
CA THR A 473 3.08 -42.00 -3.14
C THR A 473 2.83 -43.50 -3.18
N GLN A 474 2.69 -44.05 -4.39
CA GLN A 474 2.63 -45.50 -4.61
C GLN A 474 3.91 -46.16 -4.09
N GLN A 475 3.79 -47.06 -3.10
CA GLN A 475 4.95 -47.72 -2.48
C GLN A 475 5.45 -48.91 -3.31
N THR A 476 4.57 -49.63 -3.99
CA THR A 476 4.93 -50.71 -4.91
C THR A 476 3.94 -50.79 -6.06
N ALA A 477 4.44 -50.96 -7.29
CA ALA A 477 3.62 -51.14 -8.48
C ALA A 477 3.08 -52.58 -8.63
N GLY A 478 3.70 -53.53 -7.95
CA GLY A 478 3.31 -54.94 -7.98
C GLY A 478 3.78 -55.64 -6.72
N ALA A 479 2.85 -55.89 -5.79
CA ALA A 479 3.13 -56.73 -4.64
C ALA A 479 3.32 -58.20 -5.07
N GLN A 480 4.05 -58.98 -4.26
CA GLN A 480 4.43 -60.37 -4.57
C GLN A 480 3.25 -61.36 -4.56
N TRP A 481 2.12 -60.98 -3.98
CA TRP A 481 0.89 -61.77 -4.02
C TRP A 481 0.11 -61.54 -5.31
N VAL A 482 -0.63 -62.56 -5.75
CA VAL A 482 -1.51 -62.47 -6.92
C VAL A 482 -2.57 -61.39 -6.70
N ALA A 483 -2.75 -60.52 -7.70
CA ALA A 483 -3.75 -59.46 -7.71
C ALA A 483 -5.13 -60.02 -7.30
N ARG A 484 -5.76 -59.36 -6.33
CA ARG A 484 -6.97 -59.85 -5.67
C ARG A 484 -7.85 -58.70 -5.21
N GLU A 485 -9.14 -58.96 -5.13
CA GLU A 485 -10.13 -58.06 -4.53
C GLU A 485 -10.74 -58.70 -3.28
N ARG A 486 -11.53 -57.93 -2.52
CA ARG A 486 -12.35 -58.44 -1.40
C ARG A 486 -11.57 -59.25 -0.36
N HIS A 487 -10.28 -58.95 -0.22
CA HIS A 487 -9.43 -59.46 0.84
C HIS A 487 -9.62 -58.60 2.09
N SER A 488 -9.29 -59.17 3.25
CA SER A 488 -9.21 -58.41 4.48
C SER A 488 -7.76 -58.05 4.78
N SER A 489 -7.53 -56.91 5.43
CA SER A 489 -6.19 -56.49 5.88
C SER A 489 -6.22 -55.94 7.30
N LEU A 490 -5.11 -56.11 8.02
CA LEU A 490 -4.95 -55.64 9.39
C LEU A 490 -3.49 -55.32 9.72
N ASN A 491 -3.27 -54.61 10.82
CA ASN A 491 -1.95 -54.41 11.40
C ASN A 491 -1.83 -55.22 12.70
N TYR A 492 -0.82 -56.08 12.79
CA TYR A 492 -0.58 -56.89 13.99
C TYR A 492 0.90 -57.26 14.11
N GLY A 493 1.46 -57.11 15.31
CA GLY A 493 2.86 -57.43 15.60
C GLY A 493 3.87 -56.66 14.73
N GLY A 494 3.59 -55.38 14.44
CA GLY A 494 4.45 -54.53 13.59
C GLY A 494 4.44 -54.89 12.11
N LYS A 495 3.45 -55.66 11.65
CA LYS A 495 3.30 -56.10 10.26
C LYS A 495 1.92 -55.70 9.73
N MET A 496 1.89 -55.32 8.45
CA MET A 496 0.68 -55.28 7.64
C MET A 496 0.38 -56.68 7.13
N TRP A 497 -0.87 -57.12 7.23
CA TRP A 497 -1.31 -58.44 6.81
C TRP A 497 -2.37 -58.33 5.71
N VAL A 498 -2.28 -59.20 4.70
CA VAL A 498 -3.31 -59.44 3.68
C VAL A 498 -3.74 -60.88 3.81
N ILE A 499 -5.04 -61.09 4.03
CA ILE A 499 -5.60 -62.39 4.39
C ILE A 499 -6.75 -62.72 3.43
N GLY A 500 -6.64 -63.86 2.75
CA GLY A 500 -7.67 -64.37 1.84
C GLY A 500 -7.97 -63.45 0.66
N GLY A 501 -9.23 -63.44 0.23
CA GLY A 501 -9.72 -62.62 -0.89
C GLY A 501 -10.06 -63.43 -2.13
N HIS A 502 -10.37 -62.72 -3.21
CA HIS A 502 -10.81 -63.29 -4.48
C HIS A 502 -9.82 -62.93 -5.59
N THR A 503 -9.30 -63.97 -6.25
CA THR A 503 -8.48 -63.85 -7.47
C THR A 503 -9.35 -64.19 -8.68
N THR A 504 -9.08 -65.31 -9.37
CA THR A 504 -10.06 -66.02 -10.21
C THR A 504 -10.95 -66.96 -9.40
N THR A 505 -10.49 -67.31 -8.20
CA THR A 505 -11.23 -68.06 -7.18
C THR A 505 -10.89 -67.48 -5.81
N SER A 506 -11.71 -67.80 -4.81
CA SER A 506 -11.42 -67.54 -3.41
C SER A 506 -10.09 -68.16 -3.01
N VAL A 507 -9.31 -67.47 -2.19
CA VAL A 507 -8.02 -67.95 -1.68
C VAL A 507 -7.98 -67.96 -0.15
N ASN A 508 -7.05 -68.72 0.43
CA ASN A 508 -6.79 -68.78 1.87
C ASN A 508 -5.32 -68.63 2.23
N ASP A 509 -4.57 -67.96 1.37
CA ASP A 509 -3.20 -67.58 1.66
C ASP A 509 -3.17 -66.33 2.57
N VAL A 510 -2.08 -66.24 3.34
CA VAL A 510 -1.82 -65.16 4.30
C VAL A 510 -0.46 -64.58 3.95
N TRP A 511 -0.43 -63.27 3.75
CA TRP A 511 0.77 -62.51 3.42
C TRP A 511 1.01 -61.41 4.45
N TYR A 512 2.27 -61.08 4.69
CA TYR A 512 2.62 -59.94 5.52
C TYR A 512 3.70 -59.06 4.90
N SER A 513 3.78 -57.81 5.36
CA SER A 513 4.86 -56.88 5.07
C SER A 513 5.18 -56.01 6.29
N THR A 514 6.45 -55.64 6.47
CA THR A 514 6.88 -54.67 7.49
C THR A 514 7.07 -53.26 6.93
N ASN A 515 7.03 -53.08 5.60
CA ASN A 515 7.39 -51.82 4.95
C ASN A 515 6.45 -51.42 3.78
N GLY A 516 5.49 -52.28 3.42
CA GLY A 516 4.50 -52.02 2.37
C GLY A 516 5.02 -52.27 0.95
N THR A 517 6.32 -52.47 0.77
CA THR A 517 6.97 -52.71 -0.54
C THR A 517 7.32 -54.17 -0.76
N SER A 518 7.75 -54.87 0.28
CA SER A 518 8.12 -56.28 0.23
C SER A 518 7.11 -57.12 1.01
N TRP A 519 6.40 -58.00 0.31
CA TRP A 519 5.43 -58.93 0.89
C TRP A 519 5.97 -60.36 0.90
N THR A 520 5.79 -61.03 2.04
CA THR A 520 6.19 -62.42 2.25
C THR A 520 4.95 -63.29 2.49
N GLN A 521 4.86 -64.43 1.80
CA GLN A 521 3.79 -65.39 2.02
C GLN A 521 4.05 -66.10 3.34
N GLN A 522 3.26 -65.78 4.37
CA GLN A 522 3.34 -66.46 5.66
C GLN A 522 2.78 -67.86 5.58
N THR A 523 1.70 -68.03 4.82
CA THR A 523 1.00 -69.31 4.70
C THR A 523 0.37 -69.42 3.33
N ALA A 524 0.70 -70.47 2.60
CA ALA A 524 0.18 -70.71 1.25
C ALA A 524 -1.27 -71.24 1.25
N ALA A 525 -1.66 -71.97 2.30
CA ALA A 525 -3.02 -72.46 2.49
C ALA A 525 -3.31 -72.59 3.99
N ALA A 526 -4.06 -71.63 4.55
CA ALA A 526 -4.47 -71.68 5.94
C ALA A 526 -5.51 -72.77 6.21
N SER A 527 -5.69 -73.16 7.47
CA SER A 527 -6.60 -74.26 7.86
C SER A 527 -8.09 -73.98 7.58
N TRP A 528 -8.47 -72.72 7.43
CA TRP A 528 -9.84 -72.33 7.04
C TRP A 528 -10.03 -72.43 5.52
N VAL A 529 -11.26 -72.75 5.11
CA VAL A 529 -11.61 -72.83 3.69
C VAL A 529 -11.45 -71.47 2.99
N ARG A 530 -10.92 -71.51 1.76
CA ARG A 530 -10.77 -70.38 0.83
C ARG A 530 -12.00 -69.49 0.81
N ARG A 531 -11.81 -68.17 1.02
CA ARG A 531 -12.91 -67.20 1.13
C ARG A 531 -12.50 -65.77 0.77
N HIS A 532 -13.51 -64.96 0.44
CA HIS A 532 -13.45 -63.53 0.23
C HIS A 532 -14.63 -62.84 0.95
N ASP A 533 -14.65 -61.50 0.99
CA ASP A 533 -15.66 -60.70 1.70
C ASP A 533 -15.82 -61.08 3.19
N GLN A 534 -14.81 -61.72 3.77
CA GLN A 534 -14.66 -61.88 5.21
C GLN A 534 -14.17 -60.58 5.83
N THR A 535 -14.34 -60.44 7.14
CA THR A 535 -13.66 -59.41 7.91
C THR A 535 -12.51 -60.00 8.71
N SER A 536 -11.55 -59.15 9.05
CA SER A 536 -10.50 -59.50 10.00
C SER A 536 -10.27 -58.36 10.99
N LEU A 537 -9.86 -58.73 12.20
CA LEU A 537 -9.57 -57.79 13.28
C LEU A 537 -8.48 -58.33 14.21
N VAL A 538 -7.94 -57.45 15.05
CA VAL A 538 -7.05 -57.84 16.13
C VAL A 538 -7.79 -57.74 17.45
N PHE A 539 -7.87 -58.83 18.19
CA PHE A 539 -8.52 -58.85 19.50
C PHE A 539 -7.78 -59.77 20.45
N LYS A 540 -7.48 -59.28 21.66
CA LYS A 540 -6.69 -60.00 22.68
C LYS A 540 -5.41 -60.61 22.10
N GLU A 541 -4.64 -59.73 21.44
CA GLU A 541 -3.33 -60.05 20.84
C GLU A 541 -3.38 -61.21 19.85
N GLN A 542 -4.48 -61.38 19.12
CA GLN A 542 -4.62 -62.40 18.09
C GLN A 542 -5.29 -61.80 16.85
N MET A 543 -4.94 -62.31 15.68
CA MET A 543 -5.65 -62.04 14.43
C MET A 543 -6.88 -62.92 14.37
N TRP A 544 -8.00 -62.36 13.92
CA TRP A 544 -9.27 -63.07 13.76
C TRP A 544 -9.77 -62.96 12.33
N VAL A 545 -10.37 -64.04 11.82
CA VAL A 545 -11.08 -64.10 10.55
C VAL A 545 -12.52 -64.51 10.83
N ILE A 546 -13.48 -63.70 10.37
CA ILE A 546 -14.89 -63.84 10.71
C ILE A 546 -15.72 -63.90 9.43
N GLY A 547 -16.50 -64.97 9.28
CA GLY A 547 -17.46 -65.14 8.17
C GLY A 547 -16.82 -65.10 6.78
N GLY A 548 -17.56 -64.52 5.82
CA GLY A 548 -17.16 -64.40 4.41
C GLY A 548 -17.86 -65.40 3.49
N TYR A 549 -17.53 -65.33 2.20
CA TYR A 549 -18.07 -66.19 1.16
C TYR A 549 -16.98 -67.07 0.55
N SER A 550 -17.31 -68.33 0.29
CA SER A 550 -16.43 -69.29 -0.37
C SER A 550 -17.10 -69.84 -1.61
N ASP A 551 -16.41 -69.79 -2.75
CA ASP A 551 -16.96 -70.29 -4.03
C ASP A 551 -17.33 -71.78 -3.99
N ALA A 552 -16.67 -72.56 -3.12
CA ALA A 552 -16.90 -74.00 -3.02
C ALA A 552 -18.07 -74.37 -2.10
N VAL A 553 -18.35 -73.55 -1.08
CA VAL A 553 -19.20 -73.95 0.05
C VAL A 553 -20.11 -72.82 0.57
N GLY A 554 -20.23 -71.72 -0.16
CA GLY A 554 -21.11 -70.58 0.13
C GLY A 554 -20.69 -69.75 1.34
N ASN A 555 -21.66 -69.00 1.87
CA ASN A 555 -21.50 -68.13 3.04
C ASN A 555 -21.04 -68.87 4.29
N LYS A 556 -20.30 -68.15 5.14
CA LYS A 556 -19.69 -68.68 6.36
C LYS A 556 -20.15 -67.95 7.61
N ASN A 557 -20.25 -68.72 8.70
CA ASN A 557 -20.37 -68.22 10.07
C ASN A 557 -19.37 -68.86 11.04
N ASP A 558 -18.27 -69.40 10.54
CA ASP A 558 -17.16 -69.83 11.38
C ASP A 558 -16.26 -68.63 11.74
N VAL A 559 -15.55 -68.78 12.86
CA VAL A 559 -14.59 -67.80 13.36
C VAL A 559 -13.27 -68.49 13.62
N TRP A 560 -12.19 -67.91 13.10
CA TRP A 560 -10.83 -68.44 13.23
C TRP A 560 -9.93 -67.41 13.87
N ARG A 561 -8.91 -67.88 14.60
CA ARG A 561 -7.90 -67.02 15.22
C ARG A 561 -6.48 -67.55 15.03
N SER A 562 -5.50 -66.66 15.04
CA SER A 562 -4.08 -66.99 14.95
C SER A 562 -3.22 -65.97 15.68
N LEU A 563 -2.11 -66.46 16.26
CA LEU A 563 -1.07 -65.63 16.89
C LEU A 563 0.03 -65.22 15.90
N ASP A 564 0.21 -65.95 14.80
CA ASP A 564 1.40 -65.87 13.94
C ASP A 564 1.07 -65.87 12.44
N GLY A 565 -0.20 -66.07 12.07
CA GLY A 565 -0.65 -66.17 10.69
C GLY A 565 -0.36 -67.52 10.04
N ILE A 566 0.27 -68.45 10.78
CA ILE A 566 0.62 -69.82 10.36
C ILE A 566 -0.38 -70.80 10.96
N SER A 567 -0.47 -70.80 12.29
CA SER A 567 -1.32 -71.72 13.04
C SER A 567 -2.68 -71.06 13.26
N TRP A 568 -3.68 -71.51 12.49
CA TRP A 568 -5.06 -71.04 12.59
C TRP A 568 -5.92 -72.03 13.35
N PHE A 569 -6.53 -71.56 14.43
CA PHE A 569 -7.43 -72.33 15.29
C PHE A 569 -8.88 -71.90 15.06
N GLN A 570 -9.77 -72.87 14.83
CA GLN A 570 -11.20 -72.59 14.71
C GLN A 570 -11.75 -72.29 16.11
N ALA A 571 -12.11 -71.03 16.37
CA ALA A 571 -12.68 -70.62 17.64
C ALA A 571 -14.12 -71.15 17.78
N VAL A 572 -14.91 -71.05 16.71
CA VAL A 572 -16.23 -71.69 16.62
C VAL A 572 -16.52 -72.10 15.17
N ALA A 573 -17.05 -73.31 14.98
CA ALA A 573 -17.35 -73.86 13.67
C ALA A 573 -18.67 -73.34 13.08
N SER A 574 -19.62 -72.95 13.94
CA SER A 574 -20.85 -72.28 13.56
C SER A 574 -21.27 -71.32 14.66
N ALA A 575 -21.08 -70.02 14.44
CA ALA A 575 -21.51 -68.98 15.36
C ALA A 575 -23.04 -68.80 15.34
N GLN A 576 -23.55 -68.11 16.37
CA GLN A 576 -24.98 -67.93 16.61
C GLN A 576 -25.67 -67.00 15.59
N TRP A 577 -24.91 -66.22 14.83
CA TRP A 577 -25.40 -65.41 13.72
C TRP A 577 -25.44 -66.21 12.42
N SER A 578 -26.35 -65.81 11.52
CA SER A 578 -26.50 -66.41 10.20
C SER A 578 -25.26 -66.18 9.33
N ALA A 579 -24.84 -67.21 8.60
CA ALA A 579 -23.72 -67.17 7.65
C ALA A 579 -23.85 -65.99 6.67
N ARG A 580 -22.79 -65.17 6.57
CA ARG A 580 -22.80 -63.92 5.81
C ARG A 580 -21.40 -63.46 5.39
N ASN A 581 -21.36 -62.66 4.34
CA ASN A 581 -20.22 -61.97 3.77
C ASN A 581 -20.51 -60.45 3.69
N ALA A 582 -19.50 -59.65 3.34
CA ALA A 582 -19.61 -58.20 3.15
C ALA A 582 -20.20 -57.44 4.36
N HIS A 583 -20.02 -58.02 5.56
CA HIS A 583 -20.37 -57.44 6.84
C HIS A 583 -19.20 -56.61 7.37
N VAL A 584 -19.39 -55.90 8.47
CA VAL A 584 -18.32 -55.20 9.20
C VAL A 584 -18.09 -55.88 10.53
N SER A 585 -16.83 -55.96 10.94
CA SER A 585 -16.46 -56.27 12.31
C SER A 585 -15.47 -55.25 12.86
N LEU A 586 -15.62 -54.91 14.14
CA LEU A 586 -14.72 -54.01 14.85
C LEU A 586 -14.56 -54.44 16.31
N VAL A 587 -13.58 -53.87 17.00
CA VAL A 587 -13.39 -54.08 18.44
C VAL A 587 -13.85 -52.84 19.19
N TYR A 588 -14.82 -52.99 20.06
CA TYR A 588 -15.31 -51.90 20.90
C TYR A 588 -15.68 -52.46 22.29
N ASP A 589 -15.35 -51.71 23.34
CA ASP A 589 -15.65 -52.09 24.73
C ASP A 589 -15.16 -53.52 25.08
N ASN A 590 -13.92 -53.81 24.68
CA ASN A 590 -13.24 -55.11 24.87
C ASN A 590 -14.07 -56.31 24.35
N LYS A 591 -14.82 -56.10 23.26
CA LYS A 591 -15.63 -57.12 22.57
C LYS A 591 -15.43 -56.97 21.06
N MET A 592 -15.55 -58.09 20.35
CA MET A 592 -15.69 -58.11 18.90
C MET A 592 -17.14 -57.88 18.53
N TRP A 593 -17.41 -56.99 17.60
CA TRP A 593 -18.74 -56.68 17.10
C TRP A 593 -18.87 -57.09 15.64
N LEU A 594 -20.05 -57.53 15.22
CA LEU A 594 -20.39 -57.90 13.84
C LEU A 594 -21.73 -57.26 13.45
N MET A 595 -21.77 -56.61 12.29
CA MET A 595 -22.91 -55.82 11.83
C MET A 595 -23.10 -55.93 10.32
N GLY A 596 -24.36 -56.03 9.89
CA GLY A 596 -24.76 -56.05 8.47
C GLY A 596 -24.27 -57.28 7.71
N GLY A 597 -24.23 -57.17 6.37
CA GLY A 597 -23.78 -58.22 5.44
C GLY A 597 -24.78 -58.56 4.34
N ASP A 598 -24.40 -59.47 3.44
CA ASP A 598 -25.10 -59.81 2.18
C ASP A 598 -26.42 -60.60 2.34
N ALA A 599 -27.09 -60.44 3.47
CA ALA A 599 -28.48 -60.81 3.69
C ALA A 599 -29.34 -59.56 4.01
N LEU A 600 -28.80 -58.37 3.72
CA LEU A 600 -29.36 -57.06 4.08
C LEU A 600 -29.85 -57.01 5.53
N THR A 601 -29.01 -57.51 6.44
CA THR A 601 -29.36 -57.52 7.86
C THR A 601 -28.97 -56.20 8.51
N ASN A 602 -29.65 -55.88 9.59
CA ASN A 602 -29.31 -54.82 10.53
C ASN A 602 -29.26 -55.32 11.98
N ASP A 603 -29.14 -56.62 12.16
CA ASP A 603 -28.81 -57.22 13.44
C ASP A 603 -27.37 -56.88 13.83
N VAL A 604 -27.15 -56.77 15.14
CA VAL A 604 -25.84 -56.47 15.72
C VAL A 604 -25.50 -57.55 16.72
N TRP A 605 -24.31 -58.11 16.58
CA TRP A 605 -23.80 -59.17 17.45
C TRP A 605 -22.49 -58.75 18.10
N TYR A 606 -22.24 -59.25 19.30
CA TYR A 606 -20.95 -59.10 19.97
C TYR A 606 -20.45 -60.40 20.58
N SER A 607 -19.15 -60.49 20.79
CA SER A 607 -18.51 -61.60 21.50
C SER A 607 -17.30 -61.12 22.31
N SER A 608 -17.12 -61.66 23.52
CA SER A 608 -15.95 -61.41 24.36
C SER A 608 -14.81 -62.40 24.15
N ASP A 609 -15.04 -63.48 23.40
CA ASP A 609 -14.11 -64.61 23.24
C ASP A 609 -14.03 -65.16 21.81
N GLY A 610 -14.92 -64.74 20.90
CA GLY A 610 -15.02 -65.19 19.52
C GLY A 610 -15.70 -66.54 19.36
N ILE A 611 -16.17 -67.13 20.46
CA ILE A 611 -16.81 -68.45 20.52
C ILE A 611 -18.30 -68.27 20.77
N THR A 612 -18.67 -67.48 21.78
CA THR A 612 -20.05 -67.19 22.13
C THR A 612 -20.43 -65.82 21.61
N TRP A 613 -21.35 -65.77 20.64
CA TRP A 613 -21.88 -64.53 20.09
C TRP A 613 -23.28 -64.24 20.64
N THR A 614 -23.45 -63.05 21.19
CA THR A 614 -24.71 -62.55 21.74
C THR A 614 -25.29 -61.48 20.84
N GLN A 615 -26.57 -61.59 20.50
CA GLN A 615 -27.27 -60.58 19.72
C GLN A 615 -27.53 -59.35 20.60
N ALA A 616 -26.91 -58.22 20.28
CA ALA A 616 -27.17 -56.94 20.94
C ALA A 616 -28.54 -56.37 20.54
N THR A 617 -28.90 -56.49 19.26
CA THR A 617 -30.22 -56.13 18.75
C THR A 617 -30.57 -56.95 17.51
N VAL A 618 -31.86 -57.28 17.38
CA VAL A 618 -32.43 -57.95 16.20
C VAL A 618 -32.55 -57.02 14.99
N GLY A 619 -32.50 -55.71 15.21
CA GLY A 619 -32.60 -54.70 14.17
C GLY A 619 -32.21 -53.32 14.70
N ALA A 620 -31.07 -52.82 14.25
CA ALA A 620 -30.62 -51.47 14.53
C ALA A 620 -31.45 -50.43 13.76
N GLN A 621 -31.38 -49.17 14.18
CA GLN A 621 -32.19 -48.07 13.61
C GLN A 621 -31.85 -47.73 12.15
N TRP A 622 -30.75 -48.28 11.62
CA TRP A 622 -30.36 -48.15 10.23
C TRP A 622 -30.92 -49.30 9.38
N THR A 623 -31.20 -49.00 8.11
CA THR A 623 -31.61 -49.99 7.11
C THR A 623 -30.52 -51.03 6.86
N GLY A 624 -30.93 -52.27 6.61
CA GLY A 624 -30.05 -53.37 6.26
C GLY A 624 -29.07 -53.02 5.15
N ARG A 625 -27.79 -53.38 5.33
CA ARG A 625 -26.67 -52.92 4.49
C ARG A 625 -25.53 -53.92 4.46
N ASN A 626 -24.79 -53.92 3.36
CA ASN A 626 -23.51 -54.62 3.16
C ASN A 626 -22.47 -53.60 2.64
N THR A 627 -21.22 -54.03 2.45
CA THR A 627 -20.12 -53.25 1.81
C THR A 627 -19.84 -51.87 2.42
N PHE A 628 -20.22 -51.65 3.68
CA PHE A 628 -19.97 -50.42 4.42
C PHE A 628 -18.70 -50.55 5.27
N SER A 629 -18.22 -49.43 5.81
CA SER A 629 -17.07 -49.39 6.72
C SER A 629 -17.52 -49.00 8.13
N GLY A 630 -16.84 -49.55 9.14
CA GLY A 630 -16.99 -49.14 10.54
C GLY A 630 -15.63 -48.83 11.15
N ALA A 631 -15.60 -47.85 12.05
CA ALA A 631 -14.42 -47.48 12.84
C ALA A 631 -14.84 -47.38 14.31
N SER A 632 -13.90 -47.69 15.21
CA SER A 632 -14.09 -47.73 16.66
C SER A 632 -13.01 -46.93 17.36
#